data_AF-A0A845WRK9-F1
#
_entry.id   AF-A0A845WRK9-F1
#
_cell.length_a   1.000
_cell.length_b   1.000
_cell.length_c   1.000
_cell.angle_alpha   90.00
_cell.angle_beta   90.00
_cell.angle_gamma   90.00
#
_symmetry.space_group_name_H-M   'P 1'
#
loop_
_entity.id
_entity.type
_entity.pdbx_description
1 polymer ?
#
loop_
_entity_poly.entity_id
_entity_poly.type
_entity_poly.pdbx_seq_one_letter_code
_entity_poly.pdbx_strand_id
1 'polypeptide(L)' 'MKHLINLTFIPSDIEALHYERFHHPHPRVQRKMEAVYLKSQGLGHWQIAQLLRISEPTLVKYLREYQAGGIE' A
#
# COMPACT_ATOMS: atom_id res chain seq x y z
N MET A 1 -16.82 -7.49 -7.00
CA MET A 1 -16.31 -6.80 -8.20
C MET A 1 -14.79 -6.72 -8.09
N LYS A 2 -14.03 -7.30 -9.03
CA LYS A 2 -12.56 -7.22 -9.03
C LYS A 2 -12.15 -5.80 -9.43
N HIS A 3 -11.83 -4.93 -8.49
CA HIS A 3 -11.18 -3.66 -8.82
C HIS A 3 -9.72 -3.96 -9.18
N LEU A 4 -9.45 -4.16 -10.46
CA LEU A 4 -8.08 -4.26 -10.99
C LEU A 4 -7.46 -2.86 -10.93
N ILE A 5 -6.59 -2.64 -9.95
CA ILE A 5 -5.71 -1.48 -9.91
C ILE A 5 -4.34 -1.96 -10.39
N ASN A 6 -3.91 -1.47 -11.55
CA ASN A 6 -2.60 -1.74 -12.10
C ASN A 6 -1.62 -0.70 -11.57
N LEU A 7 -0.71 -1.13 -10.70
CA LEU A 7 0.38 -0.32 -10.16
C LEU A 7 1.69 -0.88 -10.70
N THR A 8 2.57 0.01 -11.15
CA THR A 8 3.95 -0.31 -11.44
C THR A 8 4.79 0.13 -10.25
N PHE A 9 5.61 -0.78 -9.72
CA PHE A 9 6.54 -0.48 -8.64
C PHE A 9 7.96 -0.52 -9.20
N ILE A 10 8.72 0.53 -8.95
CA ILE A 10 10.17 0.53 -9.21
C ILE A 10 10.93 0.11 -7.95
N PRO A 11 12.16 -0.43 -8.05
CA PRO A 11 12.90 -0.92 -6.88
C PRO A 11 13.07 0.11 -5.75
N SER A 12 13.37 1.37 -6.09
CA SER A 12 13.50 2.46 -5.12
C SER A 12 12.22 2.70 -4.31
N ASP A 13 11.05 2.56 -4.95
CA ASP A 13 9.77 2.72 -4.27
C ASP A 13 9.54 1.59 -3.26
N ILE A 14 9.92 0.36 -3.62
CA ILE A 14 9.79 -0.79 -2.73
C ILE A 14 10.66 -0.61 -1.49
N GLU A 15 11.89 -0.12 -1.67
CA GLU A 15 12.82 0.19 -0.58
C GLU A 15 12.27 1.29 0.33
N ALA A 16 11.79 2.39 -0.26
CA ALA A 16 11.20 3.50 0.49
C ALA A 16 9.92 3.07 1.24
N LEU A 17 9.02 2.31 0.60
CA LEU A 17 7.83 1.74 1.26
C LEU A 17 8.21 0.80 2.43
N HIS A 18 9.25 0.00 2.26
CA HIS A 18 9.75 -0.88 3.31
C HIS A 18 10.30 -0.11 4.51
N TYR A 19 10.98 1.02 4.28
CA TYR A 19 11.49 1.88 5.34
C TYR A 19 10.36 2.67 6.02
N GLU A 20 9.54 3.37 5.24
CA GLU A 20 8.51 4.28 5.75
C GLU A 20 7.39 3.57 6.53
N ARG A 21 7.10 2.30 6.24
CA ARG A 21 6.10 1.52 7.01
C ARG A 21 6.43 1.37 8.49
N PHE A 22 7.66 1.69 8.91
CA PHE A 22 8.09 1.68 10.31
C PHE A 22 8.55 3.04 10.83
N HIS A 23 9.01 3.94 9.95
CA HIS A 23 9.69 5.17 10.37
C HIS A 23 8.87 6.45 10.14
N HIS A 24 7.78 6.39 9.37
CA HIS A 24 6.99 7.59 9.11
C HIS A 24 6.36 8.13 10.42
N PRO A 25 6.38 9.45 10.70
CA PRO A 25 5.92 9.99 11.98
C PRO A 25 4.43 9.74 12.29
N HIS A 26 3.61 9.56 11.27
CA HIS A 26 2.17 9.30 11.40
C HIS A 26 1.81 7.82 11.25
N PRO A 27 1.24 7.16 12.28
CA PRO A 27 0.86 5.74 12.24
C PRO A 27 -0.12 5.39 11.11
N ARG A 28 -0.99 6.33 10.72
CA ARG A 28 -1.92 6.12 9.60
C ARG A 28 -1.20 6.02 8.25
N VAL A 29 -0.12 6.78 8.08
CA VAL A 29 0.70 6.74 6.87
C VAL A 29 1.58 5.50 6.89
N GLN A 30 2.18 5.12 8.03
CA GLN A 30 2.90 3.84 8.17
C GLN A 30 2.05 2.65 7.68
N ARG A 31 0.79 2.59 8.13
CA ARG A 31 -0.17 1.54 7.72
C ARG A 31 -0.55 1.61 6.24
N LYS A 32 -0.60 2.81 5.64
CA LYS A 32 -0.77 2.99 4.19
C LYS A 32 0.46 2.46 3.44
N MET A 33 1.67 2.82 3.88
CA MET A 33 2.92 2.34 3.29
C MET A 33 3.03 0.82 3.38
N GLU A 34 2.62 0.23 4.50
CA GLU A 34 2.55 -1.23 4.65
C GLU A 34 1.57 -1.86 3.64
N ALA A 35 0.39 -1.28 3.45
CA ALA A 35 -0.59 -1.76 2.46
C ALA A 35 -0.04 -1.74 1.03
N VAL A 36 0.63 -0.65 0.66
CA VAL A 36 1.23 -0.48 -0.68
C VAL A 36 2.43 -1.40 -0.85
N TYR A 37 3.27 -1.55 0.18
CA TYR A 37 4.37 -2.52 0.20
C TYR A 37 3.87 -3.95 -0.03
N LEU A 38 2.87 -4.40 0.73
CA LEU A 38 2.32 -5.75 0.56
C LEU A 38 1.73 -5.96 -0.84
N LYS A 39 1.18 -4.90 -1.46
CA LYS A 39 0.73 -4.95 -2.85
C LYS A 39 1.89 -5.10 -3.82
N SER A 40 3.03 -4.45 -3.60
CA SER A 40 4.24 -4.62 -4.43
C SER A 40 4.85 -6.01 -4.29
N GLN A 41 4.64 -6.69 -3.16
CA GLN A 41 5.02 -8.09 -2.95
C GLN A 41 4.06 -9.09 -3.63
N GLY A 42 3.04 -8.61 -4.34
CA GLY A 42 2.11 -9.45 -5.10
C GLY A 42 0.92 -10.00 -4.31
N LEU A 43 0.68 -9.55 -3.08
CA LEU A 43 -0.46 -10.03 -2.30
C LEU A 43 -1.80 -9.57 -2.89
N GLY A 44 -2.80 -10.44 -2.78
CA GLY A 44 -4.18 -10.14 -3.17
C GLY A 44 -4.86 -9.15 -2.22
N HIS A 45 -5.84 -8.40 -2.71
CA HIS A 45 -6.54 -7.37 -1.91
C HIS A 45 -7.14 -7.93 -0.62
N TRP A 46 -7.78 -9.10 -0.71
CA TRP A 46 -8.39 -9.75 0.44
C TRP A 46 -7.35 -10.12 1.50
N GLN A 47 -6.19 -10.65 1.10
CA GLN A 47 -5.11 -11.00 2.02
C GLN A 47 -4.56 -9.75 2.72
N ILE A 48 -4.30 -8.68 1.97
CA ILE A 48 -3.81 -7.40 2.54
C ILE A 48 -4.84 -6.82 3.51
N ALA A 49 -6.12 -6.79 3.10
CA ALA A 49 -7.21 -6.30 3.94
C ALA A 49 -7.32 -7.08 5.26
N GLN A 50 -7.17 -8.41 5.20
CA GLN A 50 -7.15 -9.27 6.38
C GLN A 50 -5.94 -8.98 7.29
N LEU A 51 -4.72 -8.98 6.73
CA LEU A 51 -3.47 -8.78 7.47
C LEU A 51 -3.46 -7.43 8.21
N LEU A 52 -3.90 -6.38 7.53
CA LEU A 52 -3.92 -5.03 8.10
C LEU A 52 -5.20 -4.72 8.86
N ARG A 53 -6.19 -5.62 8.87
CA ARG A 53 -7.52 -5.38 9.44
C ARG A 53 -8.15 -4.08 8.91
N ILE A 54 -8.12 -3.88 7.59
CA ILE A 54 -8.80 -2.80 6.88
C ILE A 54 -9.89 -3.37 5.97
N SER A 55 -10.81 -2.52 5.53
CA SER A 55 -11.75 -2.88 4.47
C SER A 55 -11.06 -2.81 3.09
N GLU A 56 -11.54 -3.57 2.12
CA GLU A 56 -11.06 -3.49 0.74
C GLU A 56 -11.20 -2.07 0.14
N PRO A 57 -12.29 -1.31 0.38
CA PRO A 57 -12.37 0.10 -0.03
C PRO A 57 -11.25 0.98 0.53
N THR A 58 -10.85 0.76 1.79
CA THR A 58 -9.72 1.48 2.40
C THR A 58 -8.41 1.14 1.69
N LEU A 59 -8.17 -0.16 1.38
CA LEU A 59 -7.01 -0.56 0.59
C LEU A 59 -7.01 0.10 -0.79
N VAL A 60 -8.14 0.08 -1.50
CA VAL A 60 -8.29 0.72 -2.82
C VAL A 60 -7.98 2.22 -2.74
N LYS A 61 -8.43 2.91 -1.68
CA LYS A 61 -8.09 4.32 -1.45
C LYS A 61 -6.58 4.51 -1.31
N TYR A 62 -5.90 3.71 -0.50
CA TYR A 62 -4.44 3.79 -0.33
C TYR A 62 -3.68 3.57 -1.64
N LEU A 63 -4.09 2.57 -2.42
CA LEU A 63 -3.47 2.26 -3.71
C LEU A 63 -3.67 3.39 -4.73
N ARG A 64 -4.84 4.04 -4.75
CA ARG A 64 -5.11 5.20 -5.61
C ARG A 64 -4.31 6.43 -5.20
N GLU A 65 -4.17 6.67 -3.90
CA GLU A 65 -3.34 7.78 -3.43
C GLU A 65 -1.87 7.58 -3.81
N TYR A 66 -1.33 6.36 -3.67
CA TYR A 66 0.01 6.03 -4.16
C TYR A 66 0.11 6.18 -5.68
N GLN A 67 -0.89 5.75 -6.45
CA GLN A 67 -0.90 5.93 -7.91
C GLN A 67 -0.84 7.41 -8.33
N ALA A 68 -1.46 8.29 -7.54
CA ALA A 68 -1.56 9.71 -7.86
C ALA A 68 -0.32 10.52 -7.42
N GLY A 69 0.34 10.14 -6.33
CA GLY A 69 1.41 10.94 -5.71
C GLY A 69 2.68 10.20 -5.34
N GLY A 70 2.78 8.88 -5.57
CA GLY A 70 3.93 8.09 -5.16
C GLY A 70 4.08 8.01 -3.64
N ILE A 71 5.31 8.19 -3.15
CA ILE A 71 5.71 8.10 -1.74
C ILE A 71 6.00 9.53 -1.24
N GLU A 72 4.94 10.29 -0.99
CA GLU A 72 4.97 11.59 -0.28
C GLU A 72 3.84 11.67 0.75
#